data_AF-A0A3B0TIH9-F1
#
_entry.id   AF-A0A3B0TIH9-F1
#
_cell.length_a   1.000
_cell.length_b   1.000
_cell.length_c   1.000
_cell.angle_alpha   90.00
_cell.angle_beta   90.00
_cell.angle_gamma   90.00
#
_symmetry.space_group_name_H-M   'P 1'
#
loop_
_entity.id
_entity.type
_entity.pdbx_description
1 polymer ?
#
loop_
_entity_poly.entity_id
_entity_poly.type
_entity_poly.pdbx_seq_one_letter_code
_entity_poly.pdbx_strand_id
1 'polypeptide(L)'
;MMTLTTNKKLLTYIERIRNPSFNKKETLKFGQKQEVDTVENIQNEWPGIIWDEKIERRELFDEKCWFNEEGNELGDDEISADKCCDNDLGEYRDGATFEEDIYELLINWTAKIDWTDLEEVRALYYYTEIISNFEYDPDSFMLSKYHEQLLQVIKTLIKTLDFKIISAVSGGNFGELAENIVNLYFYQNLDHYATPLASTEIATLIPEFIKAFPKNHLCLILCILENHPEPQKAYADLLRFYMRNDVSEDAYCPLSSKLFGIDNELDEFYHKDAPNIIKSTIQNNEFSNKEIDYLIENVLLSELKLTNKEVRIKALETHILKLKKRNGEQSIINMYEKELSKTIQNWDAAYKKNREKAIRRIAMSTPTFKSMELIVEAYPNHPKTSILKELLTDAESFKNKPKTYTLDTNPKTVFKDFHLKLLVIEELMYKQAVLLPIFALNKFKEEYPERDFEEFNGINIAEVEKYFKNLDIPAELLAKATSLYQASDLYSDVEFAHELCPDWDPGAGDEVFKITNKTIDDLELLPNLKKIIGIEASEPSEKLIKAFETRGVVLETEDD
;
A
#
# COMPACT_ATOMS: atom_id res chain seq x y z
N MET A 1 24.01 25.11 -33.29
CA MET A 1 23.79 24.16 -32.19
C MET A 1 24.73 24.56 -31.06
N MET A 2 24.22 25.17 -29.99
CA MET A 2 24.98 25.18 -28.73
C MET A 2 25.09 23.73 -28.28
N THR A 3 26.29 23.27 -27.96
CA THR A 3 26.49 21.92 -27.42
C THR A 3 25.75 21.80 -26.09
N LEU A 4 24.80 20.87 -26.02
CA LEU A 4 24.02 20.57 -24.81
C LEU A 4 24.84 19.75 -23.80
N THR A 5 25.76 18.93 -24.29
CA THR A 5 26.74 18.15 -23.53
C THR A 5 27.98 17.91 -24.41
N THR A 6 29.13 17.64 -23.78
CA THR A 6 30.35 17.16 -24.46
C THR A 6 30.51 15.64 -24.39
N ASN A 7 29.65 14.93 -23.64
CA ASN A 7 29.67 13.48 -23.51
C ASN A 7 29.19 12.83 -24.81
N LYS A 8 30.08 12.09 -25.48
CA LYS A 8 29.78 11.44 -26.77
C LYS A 8 28.72 10.35 -26.67
N LYS A 9 28.66 9.60 -25.56
CA LYS A 9 27.63 8.56 -25.33
C LYS A 9 26.25 9.22 -25.25
N LEU A 10 26.10 10.27 -24.43
CA LEU A 10 24.83 11.00 -24.31
C LEU A 10 24.41 11.67 -25.62
N LEU A 11 25.34 12.22 -26.41
CA LEU A 11 25.02 12.77 -27.73
C LEU A 11 24.35 11.72 -28.63
N THR A 12 24.83 10.47 -28.61
CA THR A 12 24.19 9.37 -29.35
C THR A 12 22.78 9.07 -28.84
N TYR A 13 22.55 9.08 -27.53
CA TYR A 13 21.19 8.93 -26.97
C TYR A 13 20.25 10.09 -27.33
N ILE A 14 20.75 11.33 -27.34
CA ILE A 14 19.95 12.49 -27.76
C ILE A 14 19.54 12.36 -29.23
N GLU A 15 20.44 11.92 -30.10
CA GLU A 15 20.12 11.68 -31.52
C GLU A 15 19.06 10.59 -31.70
N ARG A 16 19.15 9.51 -30.90
CA ARG A 16 18.13 8.45 -30.81
C ARG A 16 16.76 9.02 -30.41
N ILE A 17 16.72 9.80 -29.32
CA ILE A 17 15.48 10.39 -28.78
C ILE A 17 14.85 11.42 -29.74
N ARG A 18 15.68 12.23 -30.42
CA ARG A 18 15.21 13.20 -31.43
C ARG A 18 14.57 12.55 -32.64
N ASN A 19 14.83 11.27 -32.90
CA ASN A 19 14.26 10.55 -34.02
C ASN A 19 12.71 10.63 -33.99
N PRO A 20 12.06 11.08 -35.07
CA PRO A 20 10.59 11.11 -35.15
C PRO A 20 9.92 9.75 -34.94
N SER A 21 10.65 8.65 -35.13
CA SER A 21 10.15 7.29 -34.91
C SER A 21 10.44 6.74 -33.50
N PHE A 22 11.15 7.49 -32.65
CA PHE A 22 11.41 7.10 -31.27
C PHE A 22 10.09 6.85 -30.52
N ASN A 23 10.03 5.72 -29.81
CA ASN A 23 8.87 5.27 -29.03
C ASN A 23 7.57 5.04 -29.85
N LYS A 24 7.63 4.94 -31.19
CA LYS A 24 6.47 4.58 -32.03
C LYS A 24 6.32 3.08 -32.15
N LYS A 25 5.19 2.53 -31.68
CA LYS A 25 4.78 1.15 -31.99
C LYS A 25 4.32 1.05 -33.44
N GLU A 26 5.14 0.54 -34.36
CA GLU A 26 4.66 0.15 -35.68
C GLU A 26 3.95 -1.22 -35.61
N THR A 27 2.72 -1.29 -36.13
CA THR A 27 2.06 -2.58 -36.40
C THR A 27 2.80 -3.30 -37.52
N LEU A 28 3.72 -4.17 -37.14
CA LEU A 28 4.41 -5.06 -38.07
C LEU A 28 3.42 -6.10 -38.60
N LYS A 29 3.36 -6.24 -39.93
CA LYS A 29 2.80 -7.45 -40.54
C LYS A 29 3.65 -8.63 -40.08
N PHE A 30 3.00 -9.68 -39.56
CA PHE A 30 3.59 -10.92 -39.04
C PHE A 30 5.02 -11.23 -39.54
N GLY A 31 6.00 -11.25 -38.63
CA GLY A 31 7.27 -11.96 -38.83
C GLY A 31 8.56 -11.13 -38.92
N GLN A 32 8.53 -9.80 -38.86
CA GLN A 32 9.76 -9.00 -38.75
C GLN A 32 9.75 -8.22 -37.45
N LYS A 33 10.66 -8.52 -36.51
CA LYS A 33 10.98 -7.62 -35.39
C LYS A 33 11.98 -6.61 -35.93
N GLN A 34 11.58 -5.35 -36.08
CA GLN A 34 12.55 -4.26 -36.09
C GLN A 34 12.69 -3.81 -34.63
N GLU A 35 13.93 -3.72 -34.15
CA GLU A 35 14.24 -3.19 -32.83
C GLU A 35 13.85 -1.71 -32.84
N VAL A 36 12.70 -1.37 -32.26
CA VAL A 36 12.26 0.02 -32.11
C VAL A 36 13.03 0.60 -30.95
N ASP A 37 13.62 1.77 -31.15
CA ASP A 37 14.27 2.51 -30.09
C ASP A 37 13.21 3.13 -29.17
N THR A 38 13.22 2.76 -27.89
CA THR A 38 12.19 3.09 -26.90
C THR A 38 12.80 3.63 -25.62
N VAL A 39 11.97 4.27 -24.79
CA VAL A 39 12.32 4.68 -23.42
C VAL A 39 12.82 3.47 -22.61
N GLU A 40 12.08 2.36 -22.66
CA GLU A 40 12.40 1.10 -21.97
C GLU A 40 13.75 0.52 -22.39
N ASN A 41 14.11 0.56 -23.68
CA ASN A 41 15.41 0.06 -24.12
C ASN A 41 16.55 0.88 -23.51
N ILE A 42 16.45 2.21 -23.52
CA ILE A 42 17.46 3.09 -22.95
C ILE A 42 17.55 2.91 -21.42
N GLN A 43 16.40 2.78 -20.75
CA GLN A 43 16.33 2.53 -19.30
C GLN A 43 17.00 1.21 -18.91
N ASN A 44 16.98 0.19 -19.76
CA ASN A 44 17.70 -1.06 -19.54
C ASN A 44 19.22 -0.96 -19.81
N GLU A 45 19.65 -0.05 -20.67
CA GLU A 45 21.07 0.13 -21.03
C GLU A 45 21.85 0.94 -19.97
N TRP A 46 21.25 2.00 -19.42
CA TRP A 46 21.94 2.97 -18.56
C TRP A 46 22.43 2.42 -17.20
N PRO A 47 21.68 1.57 -16.48
CA PRO A 47 22.15 0.99 -15.22
C PRO A 47 23.47 0.24 -15.36
N GLY A 48 23.67 -0.48 -16.48
CA GLY A 48 24.93 -1.17 -16.76
C GLY A 48 26.09 -0.20 -16.96
N ILE A 49 25.89 0.87 -17.72
CA ILE A 49 26.92 1.91 -17.94
C ILE A 49 27.34 2.56 -16.61
N ILE A 50 26.36 2.88 -15.78
CA ILE A 50 26.58 3.49 -14.46
C ILE A 50 27.32 2.52 -13.55
N TRP A 51 26.91 1.26 -13.53
CA TRP A 51 27.53 0.23 -12.71
C TRP A 51 28.99 -0.03 -13.11
N ASP A 52 29.27 -0.12 -14.41
CA ASP A 52 30.62 -0.29 -14.94
C ASP A 52 31.52 0.90 -14.53
N GLU A 53 31.04 2.14 -14.66
CA GLU A 53 31.79 3.33 -14.21
C GLU A 53 32.00 3.36 -12.68
N LYS A 54 31.03 2.87 -11.89
CA LYS A 54 31.18 2.73 -10.43
C LYS A 54 32.22 1.68 -10.07
N ILE A 55 32.29 0.55 -10.78
CA ILE A 55 33.33 -0.48 -10.61
C ILE A 55 34.71 0.09 -10.97
N GLU A 56 34.86 0.67 -12.17
CA GLU A 56 36.14 1.22 -12.63
C GLU A 56 36.71 2.23 -11.63
N ARG A 57 35.86 3.08 -11.04
CA ARG A 57 36.29 4.04 -10.00
C ARG A 57 36.66 3.37 -8.68
N ARG A 58 35.95 2.32 -8.28
CA ARG A 58 36.31 1.55 -7.08
C ARG A 58 37.65 0.83 -7.28
N GLU A 59 37.88 0.24 -8.44
CA GLU A 59 39.16 -0.40 -8.77
C GLU A 59 40.31 0.62 -8.78
N LEU A 60 40.10 1.82 -9.34
CA LEU A 60 41.06 2.93 -9.27
C LEU A 60 41.27 3.49 -7.86
N PHE A 61 40.27 3.37 -6.98
CA PHE A 61 40.39 3.73 -5.56
C PHE A 61 41.25 2.70 -4.83
N ASP A 62 40.92 1.43 -4.99
CA ASP A 62 41.68 0.32 -4.42
C ASP A 62 43.13 0.35 -4.90
N GLU A 63 43.37 0.56 -6.21
CA GLU A 63 44.74 0.65 -6.75
C GLU A 63 45.55 1.79 -6.10
N LYS A 64 44.97 2.97 -5.85
CA LYS A 64 45.69 4.06 -5.17
C LYS A 64 45.81 3.89 -3.66
N CYS A 65 44.95 3.09 -3.04
CA CYS A 65 45.02 2.77 -1.62
C CYS A 65 46.12 1.74 -1.33
N TRP A 66 46.32 0.80 -2.25
CA TRP A 66 47.24 -0.33 -2.07
C TRP A 66 48.56 -0.18 -2.81
N PHE A 67 48.72 0.78 -3.73
CA PHE A 67 49.95 0.99 -4.49
C PHE A 67 50.44 2.43 -4.44
N ASN A 68 51.77 2.62 -4.40
CA ASN A 68 52.39 3.95 -4.46
C ASN A 68 52.54 4.46 -5.91
N GLU A 69 52.99 5.71 -6.08
CA GLU A 69 53.17 6.35 -7.42
C GLU A 69 54.15 5.60 -8.35
N GLU A 70 54.95 4.67 -7.80
CA GLU A 70 55.89 3.83 -8.54
C GLU A 70 55.33 2.43 -8.85
N GLY A 71 54.07 2.15 -8.46
CA GLY A 71 53.36 0.89 -8.70
C GLY A 71 53.74 -0.24 -7.72
N ASN A 72 54.38 0.07 -6.60
CA ASN A 72 54.73 -0.92 -5.58
C ASN A 72 53.61 -1.06 -4.55
N GLU A 73 53.29 -2.30 -4.19
CA GLU A 73 52.29 -2.65 -3.18
C GLU A 73 52.74 -2.12 -1.80
N LEU A 74 51.87 -1.33 -1.16
CA LEU A 74 52.06 -0.78 0.18
C LEU A 74 51.78 -1.87 1.21
N GLY A 75 52.65 -2.01 2.21
CA GLY A 75 52.43 -2.96 3.32
C GLY A 75 51.34 -2.47 4.28
N ASP A 76 50.72 -3.38 5.03
CA ASP A 76 49.64 -3.08 5.99
C ASP A 76 49.98 -1.94 6.99
N ASP A 77 51.27 -1.73 7.30
CA ASP A 77 51.76 -0.69 8.21
C ASP A 77 51.87 0.71 7.53
N GLU A 78 51.82 0.78 6.20
CA GLU A 78 51.92 2.01 5.38
C GLU A 78 50.55 2.53 4.90
N ILE A 79 49.50 1.73 5.07
CA ILE A 79 48.11 2.09 4.77
C ILE A 79 47.57 2.88 5.96
N SER A 80 47.64 4.21 5.91
CA SER A 80 47.01 5.03 6.93
C SER A 80 45.49 4.90 6.84
N ALA A 81 44.81 4.63 7.95
CA ALA A 81 43.35 4.67 8.02
C ALA A 81 42.79 5.95 7.38
N ASP A 82 43.42 7.12 7.61
CA ASP A 82 43.00 8.39 6.99
C ASP A 82 43.00 8.43 5.45
N LYS A 83 43.74 7.55 4.75
CA LYS A 83 43.74 7.44 3.26
C LYS A 83 42.64 6.53 2.72
N CYS A 84 42.11 5.64 3.56
CA CYS A 84 41.11 4.63 3.18
C CYS A 84 39.78 4.78 3.94
N CYS A 85 39.66 5.80 4.79
CA CYS A 85 38.44 6.10 5.55
C CYS A 85 37.51 7.02 4.74
N ASP A 86 36.21 6.84 4.94
CA ASP A 86 35.05 7.43 4.24
C ASP A 86 35.11 8.93 3.86
N ASN A 87 36.03 9.73 4.40
CA ASN A 87 36.18 11.13 4.04
C ASN A 87 36.76 11.33 2.62
N ASP A 88 37.55 10.39 2.09
CA ASP A 88 38.12 10.46 0.73
C ASP A 88 37.19 9.89 -0.36
N LEU A 89 36.06 9.28 0.00
CA LEU A 89 34.97 9.00 -0.95
C LEU A 89 34.41 10.31 -1.53
N GLY A 90 34.52 11.43 -0.81
CA GLY A 90 34.16 12.77 -1.29
C GLY A 90 35.07 13.28 -2.41
N GLU A 91 36.38 13.01 -2.35
CA GLU A 91 37.34 13.40 -3.40
C GLU A 91 37.35 12.42 -4.58
N TYR A 92 36.98 11.14 -4.39
CA TYR A 92 36.79 10.17 -5.49
C TYR A 92 35.44 10.28 -6.22
N ARG A 93 34.51 11.05 -5.65
CA ARG A 93 33.32 11.54 -6.35
C ARG A 93 33.64 12.71 -7.29
N ASP A 94 34.80 13.35 -7.17
CA ASP A 94 35.20 14.45 -8.05
C ASP A 94 35.79 13.94 -9.38
N GLY A 95 34.91 13.93 -10.38
CA GLY A 95 35.19 13.65 -11.79
C GLY A 95 33.86 13.41 -12.50
N ALA A 96 33.66 13.97 -13.69
CA ALA A 96 32.41 13.85 -14.45
C ALA A 96 32.03 12.36 -14.62
N THR A 97 30.98 11.91 -13.94
CA THR A 97 30.36 10.60 -14.16
C THR A 97 29.34 10.70 -15.29
N PHE A 98 28.99 9.57 -15.89
CA PHE A 98 27.84 9.52 -16.79
C PHE A 98 26.55 9.98 -16.09
N GLU A 99 26.37 9.67 -14.81
CA GLU A 99 25.27 10.20 -13.98
C GLU A 99 25.33 11.73 -13.89
N GLU A 100 26.49 12.33 -13.63
CA GLU A 100 26.62 13.79 -13.56
C GLU A 100 26.29 14.45 -14.90
N ASP A 101 26.79 13.89 -16.00
CA ASP A 101 26.51 14.37 -17.36
C ASP A 101 25.00 14.32 -17.69
N ILE A 102 24.24 13.38 -17.11
CA ILE A 102 22.77 13.32 -17.23
C ILE A 102 22.14 14.55 -16.57
N TYR A 103 22.51 14.88 -15.33
CA TYR A 103 21.93 16.05 -14.66
C TYR A 103 22.37 17.36 -15.31
N GLU A 104 23.65 17.49 -15.71
CA GLU A 104 24.14 18.66 -16.44
C GLU A 104 23.37 18.85 -17.75
N LEU A 105 23.11 17.76 -18.48
CA LEU A 105 22.32 17.81 -19.71
C LEU A 105 20.90 18.29 -19.43
N LEU A 106 20.21 17.76 -18.41
CA LEU A 106 18.87 18.23 -18.02
C LEU A 106 18.85 19.74 -17.75
N ILE A 107 19.77 20.22 -16.91
CA ILE A 107 19.86 21.64 -16.53
C ILE A 107 20.18 22.51 -17.75
N ASN A 108 21.16 22.10 -18.57
CA ASN A 108 21.55 22.86 -19.76
C ASN A 108 20.45 22.88 -20.83
N TRP A 109 19.72 21.79 -21.01
CA TRP A 109 18.67 21.67 -22.01
C TRP A 109 17.48 22.52 -21.61
N THR A 110 17.00 22.41 -20.37
CA THR A 110 15.88 23.22 -19.85
C THR A 110 16.18 24.72 -19.83
N ALA A 111 17.44 25.13 -19.61
CA ALA A 111 17.83 26.53 -19.63
C ALA A 111 17.88 27.16 -21.04
N LYS A 112 18.05 26.34 -22.09
CA LYS A 112 18.28 26.80 -23.47
C LYS A 112 17.15 26.47 -24.44
N ILE A 113 16.22 25.61 -24.04
CA ILE A 113 15.14 25.14 -24.90
C ILE A 113 14.19 26.28 -25.29
N ASP A 114 13.81 26.31 -26.55
CA ASP A 114 12.67 27.10 -27.01
C ASP A 114 11.40 26.26 -26.80
N TRP A 115 10.57 26.64 -25.82
CA TRP A 115 9.33 25.94 -25.50
C TRP A 115 8.29 25.96 -26.63
N THR A 116 8.50 26.75 -27.69
CA THR A 116 7.67 26.74 -28.90
C THR A 116 8.11 25.71 -29.93
N ASP A 117 9.32 25.14 -29.80
CA ASP A 117 9.82 24.05 -30.62
C ASP A 117 9.31 22.70 -30.09
N LEU A 118 8.17 22.26 -30.62
CA LEU A 118 7.52 21.03 -30.16
C LEU A 118 8.35 19.76 -30.40
N GLU A 119 9.28 19.75 -31.36
CA GLU A 119 10.15 18.59 -31.59
C GLU A 119 11.22 18.48 -30.51
N GLU A 120 11.83 19.61 -30.12
CA GLU A 120 12.78 19.64 -29.01
C GLU A 120 12.09 19.41 -27.66
N VAL A 121 10.88 19.94 -27.45
CA VAL A 121 10.09 19.67 -26.25
C VAL A 121 9.69 18.19 -26.16
N ARG A 122 9.36 17.55 -27.30
CA ARG A 122 9.14 16.09 -27.37
C ARG A 122 10.39 15.30 -27.00
N ALA A 123 11.55 15.71 -27.50
CA ALA A 123 12.79 15.06 -27.16
C ALA A 123 13.12 15.18 -25.65
N LEU A 124 12.93 16.39 -25.09
CA LEU A 124 13.10 16.61 -23.65
C LEU A 124 12.09 15.82 -22.81
N TYR A 125 10.83 15.70 -23.25
CA TYR A 125 9.82 14.88 -22.59
C TYR A 125 10.31 13.43 -22.43
N TYR A 126 10.74 12.79 -23.52
CA TYR A 126 11.24 11.41 -23.45
C TYR A 126 12.52 11.30 -22.64
N TYR A 127 13.40 12.30 -22.72
CA TYR A 127 14.60 12.35 -21.90
C TYR A 127 14.26 12.37 -20.40
N THR A 128 13.30 13.20 -19.99
CA THR A 128 12.83 13.23 -18.59
C THR A 128 12.19 11.91 -18.16
N GLU A 129 11.43 11.26 -19.05
CA GLU A 129 10.82 9.95 -18.80
C GLU A 129 11.88 8.85 -18.58
N ILE A 130 12.99 8.90 -19.31
CA ILE A 130 14.11 7.95 -19.17
C ILE A 130 14.74 8.08 -17.78
N ILE A 131 15.01 9.30 -17.31
CA ILE A 131 15.72 9.54 -16.04
C ILE A 131 14.85 9.41 -14.80
N SER A 132 13.52 9.52 -14.94
CA SER A 132 12.58 9.51 -13.82
C SER A 132 11.97 8.10 -13.59
N ASN A 133 12.81 7.08 -13.45
CA ASN A 133 12.40 5.69 -13.26
C ASN A 133 12.91 5.14 -11.91
N PHE A 134 12.19 4.21 -11.30
CA PHE A 134 12.59 3.53 -10.05
C PHE A 134 13.76 2.55 -10.26
N GLU A 135 13.92 1.98 -11.46
CA GLU A 135 15.05 1.09 -11.78
C GLU A 135 16.35 1.86 -12.00
N TYR A 136 16.21 3.15 -12.30
CA TYR A 136 17.30 4.11 -12.24
C TYR A 136 17.44 4.49 -10.76
N ASP A 137 18.40 3.87 -10.07
CA ASP A 137 18.77 4.12 -8.67
C ASP A 137 20.01 5.03 -8.61
N PRO A 138 19.88 6.34 -8.93
CA PRO A 138 21.02 7.23 -9.07
C PRO A 138 21.57 7.64 -7.71
N ASP A 139 22.86 7.98 -7.68
CA ASP A 139 23.52 8.43 -6.45
C ASP A 139 22.81 9.67 -5.87
N SER A 140 22.27 9.54 -4.66
CA SER A 140 21.67 10.63 -3.85
C SER A 140 22.52 11.91 -3.78
N PHE A 141 23.84 11.80 -3.96
CA PHE A 141 24.75 12.93 -4.09
C PHE A 141 24.41 13.84 -5.27
N MET A 142 24.00 13.29 -6.42
CA MET A 142 23.66 14.05 -7.61
C MET A 142 22.44 14.93 -7.39
N LEU A 143 21.42 14.42 -6.69
CA LEU A 143 20.27 15.23 -6.29
C LEU A 143 20.73 16.44 -5.48
N SER A 144 21.55 16.21 -4.46
CA SER A 144 22.05 17.26 -3.57
C SER A 144 22.90 18.29 -4.31
N LYS A 145 23.75 17.84 -5.25
CA LYS A 145 24.61 18.71 -6.07
C LYS A 145 23.83 19.61 -7.03
N TYR A 146 22.73 19.11 -7.61
CA TYR A 146 21.93 19.83 -8.60
C TYR A 146 20.61 20.41 -8.05
N HIS A 147 20.38 20.28 -6.74
CA HIS A 147 19.14 20.64 -6.06
C HIS A 147 18.65 22.05 -6.40
N GLU A 148 19.49 23.07 -6.22
CA GLU A 148 19.14 24.48 -6.47
C GLU A 148 18.72 24.72 -7.94
N GLN A 149 19.46 24.15 -8.88
CA GLN A 149 19.18 24.27 -10.30
C GLN A 149 17.88 23.54 -10.66
N LEU A 150 17.65 22.35 -10.11
CA LEU A 150 16.41 21.58 -10.30
C LEU A 150 15.20 22.33 -9.74
N LEU A 151 15.29 22.92 -8.54
CA LEU A 151 14.23 23.77 -8.00
C LEU A 151 13.93 24.96 -8.92
N GLN A 152 14.96 25.58 -9.49
CA GLN A 152 14.80 26.69 -10.42
C GLN A 152 14.14 26.26 -11.75
N VAL A 153 14.47 25.07 -12.25
CA VAL A 153 13.80 24.45 -13.40
C VAL A 153 12.33 24.26 -13.08
N ILE A 154 11.99 23.60 -11.96
CA ILE A 154 10.59 23.34 -11.56
C ILE A 154 9.81 24.65 -11.41
N LYS A 155 10.36 25.66 -10.73
CA LYS A 155 9.75 27.01 -10.60
C LYS A 155 9.49 27.68 -11.94
N THR A 156 10.29 27.36 -12.97
CA THR A 156 10.10 27.88 -14.32
C THR A 156 8.97 27.13 -15.03
N LEU A 157 8.94 25.80 -14.93
CA LEU A 157 7.92 24.96 -15.56
C LEU A 157 6.51 25.26 -15.03
N ILE A 158 6.36 25.46 -13.71
CA ILE A 158 5.07 25.79 -13.06
C ILE A 158 4.41 27.05 -13.65
N LYS A 159 5.19 27.96 -14.24
CA LYS A 159 4.68 29.21 -14.85
C LYS A 159 4.14 29.03 -16.27
N THR A 160 4.36 27.87 -16.87
CA THR A 160 3.96 27.55 -18.25
C THR A 160 2.63 26.82 -18.25
N LEU A 161 1.71 27.26 -19.13
CA LEU A 161 0.41 26.59 -19.29
C LEU A 161 0.60 25.18 -19.86
N ASP A 162 -0.18 24.22 -19.39
CA ASP A 162 -0.14 22.85 -19.90
C ASP A 162 -0.54 22.76 -21.38
N PHE A 163 0.17 21.94 -22.15
CA PHE A 163 -0.11 21.66 -23.54
C PHE A 163 0.29 20.22 -23.92
N LYS A 164 -0.29 19.71 -25.00
CA LYS A 164 -0.02 18.36 -25.49
C LYS A 164 1.31 18.33 -26.24
N ILE A 165 2.22 17.43 -25.83
CA ILE A 165 3.54 17.24 -26.46
C ILE A 165 3.47 16.11 -27.49
N ILE A 166 2.95 14.94 -27.11
CA ILE A 166 2.84 13.77 -28.01
C ILE A 166 1.39 13.34 -28.22
N SER A 167 1.11 12.75 -29.38
CA SER A 167 -0.23 12.23 -29.71
C SER A 167 -0.51 10.86 -29.06
N ALA A 168 -0.41 10.78 -27.72
CA ALA A 168 -0.74 9.58 -26.94
C ALA A 168 -2.22 9.55 -26.52
N VAL A 169 -2.75 8.32 -26.32
CA VAL A 169 -4.15 8.05 -25.91
C VAL A 169 -4.45 8.66 -24.53
N SER A 170 -3.49 8.60 -23.61
CA SER A 170 -3.44 9.27 -22.31
C SER A 170 -2.01 9.80 -22.10
N GLY A 171 -1.85 10.86 -21.31
CA GLY A 171 -0.57 11.47 -21.01
C GLY A 171 0.16 12.13 -22.17
N GLY A 172 1.46 12.36 -22.08
CA GLY A 172 2.26 13.05 -23.07
C GLY A 172 2.00 14.56 -23.14
N ASN A 173 1.74 15.20 -21.99
CA ASN A 173 1.56 16.64 -21.89
C ASN A 173 2.76 17.30 -21.18
N PHE A 174 2.74 18.63 -21.14
CA PHE A 174 3.78 19.42 -20.52
C PHE A 174 3.83 19.24 -19.00
N GLY A 175 2.66 19.06 -18.37
CA GLY A 175 2.60 18.69 -16.95
C GLY A 175 3.39 17.42 -16.63
N GLU A 176 3.32 16.39 -17.47
CA GLU A 176 4.02 15.11 -17.24
C GLU A 176 5.53 15.24 -17.42
N LEU A 177 5.99 16.06 -18.37
CA LEU A 177 7.41 16.44 -18.45
C LEU A 177 7.87 17.07 -17.13
N ALA A 178 7.09 18.01 -16.60
CA ALA A 178 7.43 18.68 -15.34
C ALA A 178 7.36 17.73 -14.14
N GLU A 179 6.41 16.81 -14.15
CA GLU A 179 6.22 15.76 -13.13
C GLU A 179 7.41 14.79 -13.09
N ASN A 180 7.92 14.36 -14.24
CA ASN A 180 9.11 13.50 -14.31
C ASN A 180 10.30 14.11 -13.56
N ILE A 181 10.49 15.43 -13.66
CA ILE A 181 11.56 16.14 -12.95
C ILE A 181 11.29 16.18 -11.43
N VAL A 182 10.03 16.31 -11.01
CA VAL A 182 9.67 16.22 -9.58
C VAL A 182 9.87 14.80 -9.06
N ASN A 183 9.55 13.77 -9.85
CA ASN A 183 9.69 12.36 -9.48
C ASN A 183 11.14 11.95 -9.20
N LEU A 184 12.13 12.67 -9.72
CA LEU A 184 13.54 12.50 -9.34
C LEU A 184 13.72 12.63 -7.82
N TYR A 185 13.04 13.59 -7.19
CA TYR A 185 13.07 13.78 -5.73
C TYR A 185 12.37 12.67 -4.95
N PHE A 186 11.47 11.90 -5.58
CA PHE A 186 10.84 10.76 -4.92
C PHE A 186 11.78 9.56 -4.93
N TYR A 187 12.26 9.16 -6.11
CA TYR A 187 13.08 7.95 -6.26
C TYR A 187 14.43 8.07 -5.54
N GLN A 188 15.01 9.26 -5.46
CA GLN A 188 16.32 9.51 -4.82
C GLN A 188 16.28 9.71 -3.30
N ASN A 189 15.07 9.77 -2.72
CA ASN A 189 14.87 9.98 -1.28
C ASN A 189 14.61 8.64 -0.55
N LEU A 190 14.64 7.51 -1.27
CA LEU A 190 14.52 6.16 -0.71
C LEU A 190 15.81 5.71 -0.02
N ASP A 191 16.95 6.26 -0.43
CA ASP A 191 18.24 6.07 0.24
C ASP A 191 18.46 7.12 1.34
N HIS A 192 18.94 6.67 2.51
CA HIS A 192 19.15 7.43 3.75
C HIS A 192 20.11 8.65 3.66
N TYR A 193 20.45 9.10 2.45
CA TYR A 193 21.45 10.13 2.14
C TYR A 193 20.87 11.42 1.53
N ALA A 194 19.61 11.43 1.08
CA ALA A 194 18.96 12.68 0.71
C ALA A 194 18.81 13.58 1.95
N THR A 195 19.25 14.84 1.84
CA THR A 195 19.20 15.74 2.99
C THR A 195 17.75 16.16 3.29
N PRO A 196 17.30 16.16 4.56
CA PRO A 196 15.95 16.60 4.94
C PRO A 196 15.58 18.00 4.43
N LEU A 197 16.58 18.85 4.19
CA LEU A 197 16.41 20.18 3.62
C LEU A 197 15.91 20.12 2.17
N ALA A 198 16.51 19.28 1.33
CA ALA A 198 16.12 19.15 -0.07
C ALA A 198 14.66 18.68 -0.21
N SER A 199 14.27 17.67 0.58
CA SER A 199 12.89 17.14 0.61
C SER A 199 11.87 18.19 1.08
N THR A 200 12.24 19.01 2.07
CA THR A 200 11.38 20.10 2.56
C THR A 200 11.17 21.18 1.50
N GLU A 201 12.25 21.61 0.83
CA GLU A 201 12.19 22.69 -0.15
C GLU A 201 11.38 22.32 -1.40
N ILE A 202 11.56 21.12 -1.94
CA ILE A 202 10.71 20.65 -3.04
C ILE A 202 9.24 20.52 -2.60
N ALA A 203 8.99 20.06 -1.37
CA ALA A 203 7.64 19.95 -0.84
C ALA A 203 6.90 21.29 -0.84
N THR A 204 7.59 22.42 -0.61
CA THR A 204 7.00 23.77 -0.69
C THR A 204 6.50 24.17 -2.07
N LEU A 205 7.04 23.58 -3.14
CA LEU A 205 6.63 23.87 -4.52
C LEU A 205 5.45 23.01 -4.98
N ILE A 206 5.21 21.88 -4.32
CA ILE A 206 4.17 20.91 -4.71
C ILE A 206 2.77 21.56 -4.81
N PRO A 207 2.32 22.42 -3.87
CA PRO A 207 1.00 23.03 -3.99
C PRO A 207 0.85 23.92 -5.22
N GLU A 208 1.89 24.66 -5.62
CA GLU A 208 1.86 25.48 -6.83
C GLU A 208 1.94 24.62 -8.09
N PHE A 209 2.75 23.56 -8.05
CA PHE A 209 2.86 22.57 -9.12
C PHE A 209 1.51 21.94 -9.44
N ILE A 210 0.81 21.42 -8.43
CA ILE A 210 -0.50 20.79 -8.59
C ILE A 210 -1.52 21.78 -9.18
N LYS A 211 -1.49 23.04 -8.74
CA LYS A 211 -2.38 24.09 -9.27
C LYS A 211 -2.08 24.42 -10.74
N ALA A 212 -0.82 24.35 -11.17
CA ALA A 212 -0.42 24.56 -12.56
C ALA A 212 -0.80 23.38 -13.46
N PHE A 213 -0.69 22.15 -12.95
CA PHE A 213 -0.95 20.91 -13.67
C PHE A 213 -2.04 20.06 -13.00
N PRO A 214 -3.25 20.59 -12.83
CA PRO A 214 -4.26 19.97 -11.97
C PRO A 214 -4.86 18.68 -12.52
N LYS A 215 -4.53 18.34 -13.79
CA LYS A 215 -5.01 17.15 -14.50
C LYS A 215 -4.04 15.97 -14.45
N ASN A 216 -2.85 16.16 -13.92
CA ASN A 216 -1.82 15.14 -13.84
C ASN A 216 -2.07 14.21 -12.64
N HIS A 217 -1.63 12.94 -12.75
CA HIS A 217 -1.93 11.89 -11.78
C HIS A 217 -0.77 11.71 -10.80
N LEU A 218 -0.92 12.19 -9.56
CA LEU A 218 0.22 12.59 -8.74
C LEU A 218 0.45 11.74 -7.48
N CYS A 219 0.37 10.41 -7.57
CA CYS A 219 0.56 9.56 -6.37
C CYS A 219 1.92 9.78 -5.68
N LEU A 220 3.02 9.90 -6.44
CA LEU A 220 4.37 10.07 -5.89
C LEU A 220 4.60 11.47 -5.31
N ILE A 221 4.06 12.49 -5.98
CA ILE A 221 4.15 13.89 -5.55
C ILE A 221 3.45 14.11 -4.19
N LEU A 222 2.39 13.36 -3.86
CA LEU A 222 1.75 13.44 -2.54
C LEU A 222 2.64 12.93 -1.41
N CYS A 223 3.48 11.92 -1.67
CA CYS A 223 4.48 11.46 -0.70
C CYS A 223 5.52 12.56 -0.42
N ILE A 224 5.91 13.34 -1.46
CA ILE A 224 6.82 14.48 -1.27
C ILE A 224 6.17 15.55 -0.39
N LEU A 225 4.87 15.81 -0.56
CA LEU A 225 4.13 16.82 0.19
C LEU A 225 4.13 16.58 1.72
N GLU A 226 4.38 15.35 2.17
CA GLU A 226 4.48 15.02 3.61
C GLU A 226 5.63 15.78 4.28
N ASN A 227 6.68 16.12 3.52
CA ASN A 227 7.83 16.89 3.99
C ASN A 227 7.58 18.41 4.02
N HIS A 228 6.38 18.88 3.67
CA HIS A 228 6.04 20.30 3.72
C HIS A 228 6.05 20.81 5.17
N PRO A 229 6.49 22.05 5.46
CA PRO A 229 6.49 22.59 6.83
C PRO A 229 5.10 22.68 7.50
N GLU A 230 4.05 22.82 6.70
CA GLU A 230 2.64 22.82 7.11
C GLU A 230 1.81 21.86 6.22
N PRO A 231 1.99 20.52 6.31
CA PRO A 231 1.49 19.60 5.31
C PRO A 231 -0.04 19.53 5.31
N GLN A 232 -0.69 19.56 6.48
CA GLN A 232 -2.16 19.53 6.58
C GLN A 232 -2.80 20.77 5.96
N LYS A 233 -2.17 21.94 6.11
CA LYS A 233 -2.64 23.19 5.54
C LYS A 233 -2.48 23.21 4.02
N ALA A 234 -1.33 22.75 3.53
CA ALA A 234 -1.08 22.61 2.10
C ALA A 234 -2.10 21.66 1.45
N TYR A 235 -2.40 20.54 2.10
CA TYR A 235 -3.43 19.59 1.65
C TYR A 235 -4.82 20.24 1.60
N ALA A 236 -5.21 20.96 2.67
CA ALA A 236 -6.48 21.68 2.71
C ALA A 236 -6.61 22.77 1.64
N ASP A 237 -5.51 23.47 1.32
CA ASP A 237 -5.47 24.44 0.22
C ASP A 237 -5.66 23.79 -1.15
N LEU A 238 -5.12 22.60 -1.35
CA LEU A 238 -5.34 21.81 -2.56
C LEU A 238 -6.78 21.34 -2.67
N LEU A 239 -7.36 20.80 -1.59
CA LEU A 239 -8.79 20.44 -1.56
C LEU A 239 -9.69 21.60 -1.97
N ARG A 240 -9.45 22.79 -1.39
CA ARG A 240 -10.16 24.02 -1.76
C ARG A 240 -10.01 24.37 -3.24
N PHE A 241 -8.80 24.24 -3.77
CA PHE A 241 -8.53 24.51 -5.18
C PHE A 241 -9.32 23.55 -6.08
N TYR A 242 -9.33 22.26 -5.77
CA TYR A 242 -10.07 21.26 -6.54
C TYR A 242 -11.59 21.47 -6.49
N MET A 243 -12.13 21.73 -5.30
CA MET A 243 -13.55 22.06 -5.10
C MET A 243 -13.98 23.26 -5.97
N ARG A 244 -13.14 24.31 -6.02
CA ARG A 244 -13.42 25.55 -6.77
C ARG A 244 -13.32 25.40 -8.29
N ASN A 245 -12.43 24.54 -8.76
CA ASN A 245 -12.11 24.43 -10.17
C ASN A 245 -12.81 23.26 -10.88
N ASP A 246 -13.58 22.45 -10.15
CA ASP A 246 -14.36 21.31 -10.69
C ASP A 246 -13.50 20.45 -11.63
N VAL A 247 -12.26 20.19 -11.20
CA VAL A 247 -11.31 19.41 -11.97
C VAL A 247 -11.80 17.96 -12.00
N SER A 248 -11.77 17.34 -13.18
CA SER A 248 -12.32 16.01 -13.42
C SER A 248 -11.78 14.94 -12.45
N GLU A 249 -12.65 14.01 -12.06
CA GLU A 249 -12.38 12.89 -11.13
C GLU A 249 -11.04 12.19 -11.36
N ASP A 250 -10.66 11.95 -12.62
CA ASP A 250 -9.43 11.24 -13.00
C ASP A 250 -8.18 11.87 -12.34
N ALA A 251 -8.11 13.20 -12.21
CA ALA A 251 -6.90 13.89 -11.77
C ALA A 251 -6.75 14.09 -10.26
N TYR A 252 -7.84 13.90 -9.52
CA TYR A 252 -7.92 14.20 -8.09
C TYR A 252 -7.88 12.93 -7.21
N CYS A 253 -8.12 11.76 -7.81
CA CYS A 253 -8.17 10.44 -7.16
C CYS A 253 -7.06 10.16 -6.12
N PRO A 254 -5.77 10.56 -6.30
CA PRO A 254 -4.75 10.30 -5.30
C PRO A 254 -4.96 11.03 -3.96
N LEU A 255 -5.48 12.27 -3.98
CA LEU A 255 -5.62 13.11 -2.79
C LEU A 255 -6.72 12.61 -1.86
N SER A 256 -7.90 12.32 -2.41
CA SER A 256 -9.02 11.78 -1.64
C SER A 256 -8.77 10.35 -1.20
N SER A 257 -8.18 9.53 -2.06
CA SER A 257 -7.82 8.15 -1.72
C SER A 257 -6.93 8.09 -0.48
N LYS A 258 -5.87 8.91 -0.39
CA LYS A 258 -5.01 9.00 0.81
C LYS A 258 -5.74 9.43 2.10
N LEU A 259 -6.88 10.12 1.99
CA LEU A 259 -7.68 10.52 3.17
C LEU A 259 -8.73 9.47 3.54
N PHE A 260 -9.46 8.93 2.55
CA PHE A 260 -10.71 8.18 2.77
C PHE A 260 -10.79 6.85 2.03
N GLY A 261 -9.72 6.47 1.32
CA GLY A 261 -9.65 5.24 0.54
C GLY A 261 -10.13 4.05 1.37
N ILE A 262 -11.08 3.31 0.80
CA ILE A 262 -11.71 2.18 1.49
C ILE A 262 -10.72 1.04 1.76
N ASP A 263 -9.68 0.93 0.93
CA ASP A 263 -8.66 -0.11 0.97
C ASP A 263 -7.34 0.40 1.60
N ASN A 264 -7.28 1.66 2.07
CA ASN A 264 -6.06 2.21 2.70
C ASN A 264 -5.83 1.64 4.10
N GLU A 265 -4.57 1.43 4.43
CA GLU A 265 -4.14 1.10 5.79
C GLU A 265 -4.58 2.21 6.77
N LEU A 266 -5.04 1.81 7.95
CA LEU A 266 -5.61 2.74 8.95
C LEU A 266 -4.56 3.63 9.61
N ASP A 267 -3.28 3.37 9.37
CA ASP A 267 -2.15 4.05 10.01
C ASP A 267 -1.36 4.99 9.08
N GLU A 268 -1.76 5.12 7.81
CA GLU A 268 -1.21 6.13 6.90
C GLU A 268 -1.32 7.56 7.49
N PHE A 269 -0.29 8.37 7.28
CA PHE A 269 -0.18 9.74 7.84
C PHE A 269 -1.41 10.60 7.51
N TYR A 270 -1.73 10.74 6.23
CA TYR A 270 -2.84 11.56 5.77
C TYR A 270 -4.20 11.02 6.22
N HIS A 271 -4.36 9.70 6.30
CA HIS A 271 -5.58 9.09 6.81
C HIS A 271 -5.81 9.48 8.28
N LYS A 272 -4.79 9.36 9.13
CA LYS A 272 -4.86 9.75 10.55
C LYS A 272 -5.21 11.24 10.72
N ASP A 273 -4.63 12.10 9.88
CA ASP A 273 -4.83 13.54 9.93
C ASP A 273 -6.04 14.07 9.13
N ALA A 274 -6.82 13.18 8.50
CA ALA A 274 -7.98 13.56 7.69
C ALA A 274 -8.96 14.51 8.42
N PRO A 275 -9.30 14.33 9.72
CA PRO A 275 -10.16 15.28 10.43
C PRO A 275 -9.57 16.69 10.50
N ASN A 276 -8.26 16.81 10.71
CA ASN A 276 -7.58 18.11 10.80
C ASN A 276 -7.54 18.80 9.42
N ILE A 277 -7.29 18.02 8.37
CA ILE A 277 -7.29 18.50 6.98
C ILE A 277 -8.69 18.96 6.58
N ILE A 278 -9.73 18.18 6.85
CA ILE A 278 -11.13 18.54 6.56
C ILE A 278 -11.55 19.78 7.35
N LYS A 279 -11.23 19.82 8.65
CA LYS A 279 -11.48 21.00 9.49
C LYS A 279 -10.80 22.23 8.90
N SER A 280 -9.52 22.15 8.55
CA SER A 280 -8.78 23.24 7.91
C SER A 280 -9.39 23.64 6.56
N THR A 281 -9.90 22.67 5.79
CA THR A 281 -10.54 22.89 4.48
C THR A 281 -11.80 23.75 4.59
N ILE A 282 -12.66 23.43 5.55
CA ILE A 282 -13.98 24.05 5.73
C ILE A 282 -13.98 25.30 6.61
N GLN A 283 -13.04 25.42 7.55
CA GLN A 283 -13.01 26.56 8.47
C GLN A 283 -12.74 27.88 7.73
N ASN A 284 -13.49 28.92 8.11
CA ASN A 284 -13.35 30.29 7.60
C ASN A 284 -13.45 30.40 6.07
N ASN A 285 -14.14 29.47 5.41
CA ASN A 285 -14.39 29.49 3.96
C ASN A 285 -15.90 29.43 3.69
N GLU A 286 -16.37 30.27 2.78
CA GLU A 286 -17.73 30.15 2.23
C GLU A 286 -17.66 29.33 0.95
N PHE A 287 -18.40 28.22 0.91
CA PHE A 287 -18.55 27.38 -0.29
C PHE A 287 -19.99 27.43 -0.81
N SER A 288 -20.12 27.43 -2.12
CA SER A 288 -21.37 27.19 -2.82
C SER A 288 -21.85 25.74 -2.62
N ASN A 289 -23.13 25.49 -2.86
CA ASN A 289 -23.68 24.14 -2.83
C ASN A 289 -22.95 23.19 -3.80
N LYS A 290 -22.47 23.69 -4.96
CA LYS A 290 -21.73 22.87 -5.92
C LYS A 290 -20.37 22.41 -5.35
N GLU A 291 -19.66 23.30 -4.65
CA GLU A 291 -18.39 22.97 -4.01
C GLU A 291 -18.60 21.98 -2.85
N ILE A 292 -19.67 22.14 -2.07
CA ILE A 292 -20.02 21.19 -1.00
C ILE A 292 -20.44 19.83 -1.59
N ASP A 293 -21.20 19.84 -2.68
CA ASP A 293 -21.53 18.62 -3.45
C ASP A 293 -20.25 17.89 -3.87
N TYR A 294 -19.26 18.61 -4.40
CA TYR A 294 -17.97 18.04 -4.79
C TYR A 294 -17.22 17.44 -3.59
N LEU A 295 -17.16 18.15 -2.46
CA LEU A 295 -16.53 17.65 -1.23
C LEU A 295 -17.19 16.35 -0.76
N ILE A 296 -18.52 16.25 -0.82
CA ILE A 296 -19.23 15.06 -0.36
C ILE A 296 -19.09 13.91 -1.37
N GLU A 297 -19.33 14.16 -2.64
CA GLU A 297 -19.40 13.11 -3.65
C GLU A 297 -18.04 12.65 -4.16
N ASN A 298 -17.15 13.60 -4.48
CA ASN A 298 -15.90 13.33 -5.17
C ASN A 298 -14.72 13.11 -4.21
N VAL A 299 -14.78 13.68 -3.00
CA VAL A 299 -13.71 13.51 -2.00
C VAL A 299 -14.00 12.38 -1.03
N LEU A 300 -15.26 12.12 -0.71
CA LEU A 300 -15.63 11.20 0.37
C LEU A 300 -16.41 9.98 -0.11
N LEU A 301 -17.56 10.16 -0.76
CA LEU A 301 -18.41 9.03 -1.15
C LEU A 301 -17.80 8.18 -2.28
N SER A 302 -17.08 8.79 -3.21
CA SER A 302 -16.32 8.10 -4.27
C SER A 302 -15.33 7.08 -3.69
N GLU A 303 -14.55 7.50 -2.70
CA GLU A 303 -13.52 6.67 -2.04
C GLU A 303 -14.13 5.50 -1.26
N LEU A 304 -15.35 5.68 -0.77
CA LEU A 304 -16.16 4.64 -0.14
C LEU A 304 -16.93 3.77 -1.15
N LYS A 305 -16.70 3.96 -2.45
CA LYS A 305 -17.37 3.25 -3.55
C LYS A 305 -18.90 3.44 -3.53
N LEU A 306 -19.36 4.60 -3.03
CA LEU A 306 -20.77 5.03 -2.92
C LEU A 306 -21.13 6.10 -3.96
N THR A 307 -20.63 5.96 -5.18
CA THR A 307 -20.97 6.83 -6.31
C THR A 307 -22.40 6.60 -6.78
N ASN A 308 -23.04 7.64 -7.33
CA ASN A 308 -24.37 7.53 -7.94
C ASN A 308 -24.37 6.66 -9.23
N LYS A 309 -25.47 5.94 -9.48
CA LYS A 309 -25.64 5.02 -10.62
C LYS A 309 -25.50 5.74 -11.97
N GLU A 310 -26.23 6.84 -12.14
CA GLU A 310 -26.24 7.63 -13.37
C GLU A 310 -24.86 8.23 -13.66
N VAL A 311 -24.16 8.69 -12.62
CA VAL A 311 -22.78 9.18 -12.74
C VAL A 311 -21.84 8.07 -13.22
N ARG A 312 -21.90 6.88 -12.61
CA ARG A 312 -21.05 5.74 -13.02
C ARG A 312 -21.35 5.28 -14.45
N ILE A 313 -22.62 5.19 -14.83
CA ILE A 313 -23.04 4.85 -16.19
C ILE A 313 -22.48 5.86 -17.18
N LYS A 314 -22.66 7.15 -16.92
CA LYS A 314 -22.18 8.23 -17.79
C LYS A 314 -20.65 8.22 -17.93
N ALA A 315 -19.92 7.93 -16.85
CA ALA A 315 -18.47 7.80 -16.89
C ALA A 315 -18.03 6.63 -17.80
N LEU A 316 -18.64 5.46 -17.63
CA LEU A 316 -18.38 4.28 -18.47
C LEU A 316 -18.72 4.53 -19.94
N GLU A 317 -19.89 5.10 -20.24
CA GLU A 317 -20.31 5.46 -21.60
C GLU A 317 -19.33 6.44 -22.25
N THR A 318 -18.91 7.46 -21.50
CA THR A 318 -17.93 8.46 -21.97
C THR A 318 -16.58 7.82 -22.24
N HIS A 319 -16.13 6.92 -21.36
CA HIS A 319 -14.87 6.19 -21.54
C HIS A 319 -14.91 5.29 -22.77
N ILE A 320 -15.97 4.49 -22.94
CA ILE A 320 -16.19 3.64 -24.13
C ILE A 320 -16.20 4.49 -25.41
N LEU A 321 -16.88 5.64 -25.40
CA LEU A 321 -16.91 6.54 -26.55
C LEU A 321 -15.52 7.09 -26.88
N LYS A 322 -14.74 7.47 -25.87
CA LYS A 322 -13.34 7.91 -26.05
C LYS A 322 -12.48 6.79 -26.66
N LEU A 323 -12.59 5.56 -26.16
CA LEU A 323 -11.88 4.41 -26.70
C LEU A 323 -12.24 4.14 -28.16
N LYS A 324 -13.55 4.12 -28.49
CA LYS A 324 -14.04 3.93 -29.87
C LYS A 324 -13.56 5.00 -30.83
N LYS A 325 -13.64 6.28 -30.44
CA LYS A 325 -13.17 7.42 -31.26
C LYS A 325 -11.67 7.36 -31.57
N ARG A 326 -10.91 6.64 -30.75
CA ARG A 326 -9.45 6.58 -30.80
C ARG A 326 -8.93 5.23 -31.33
N ASN A 327 -9.80 4.40 -31.91
CA ASN A 327 -9.45 3.05 -32.38
C ASN A 327 -8.77 2.19 -31.30
N GLY A 328 -9.23 2.30 -30.05
CA GLY A 328 -8.74 1.48 -28.94
C GLY A 328 -8.96 -0.02 -29.19
N GLU A 329 -8.22 -0.86 -28.49
CA GLU A 329 -8.29 -2.31 -28.66
C GLU A 329 -9.72 -2.84 -28.38
N GLN A 330 -10.24 -3.67 -29.28
CA GLN A 330 -11.61 -4.16 -29.18
C GLN A 330 -11.86 -5.00 -27.91
N SER A 331 -10.84 -5.71 -27.42
CA SER A 331 -10.90 -6.48 -26.16
C SER A 331 -11.20 -5.56 -24.96
N ILE A 332 -10.51 -4.41 -24.89
CA ILE A 332 -10.68 -3.38 -23.84
C ILE A 332 -12.06 -2.74 -23.96
N ILE A 333 -12.50 -2.40 -25.17
CA ILE A 333 -13.85 -1.85 -25.40
C ILE A 333 -14.92 -2.84 -24.91
N ASN A 334 -14.80 -4.12 -25.30
CA ASN A 334 -15.74 -5.17 -24.88
C ASN A 334 -15.76 -5.36 -23.36
N MET A 335 -14.61 -5.22 -22.69
CA MET A 335 -14.51 -5.27 -21.23
C MET A 335 -15.36 -4.17 -20.58
N TYR A 336 -15.20 -2.92 -21.00
CA TYR A 336 -15.98 -1.81 -20.46
C TYR A 336 -17.46 -1.86 -20.85
N GLU A 337 -17.81 -2.33 -22.04
CA GLU A 337 -19.21 -2.55 -22.44
C GLU A 337 -19.90 -3.62 -21.58
N LYS A 338 -19.16 -4.69 -21.25
CA LYS A 338 -19.60 -5.72 -20.30
C LYS A 338 -19.77 -5.15 -18.90
N GLU A 339 -18.85 -4.31 -18.45
CA GLU A 339 -18.95 -3.62 -17.17
C GLU A 339 -20.16 -2.69 -17.11
N LEU A 340 -20.39 -1.89 -18.16
CA LEU A 340 -21.57 -1.04 -18.29
C LEU A 340 -22.87 -1.85 -18.22
N SER A 341 -22.93 -2.96 -18.97
CA SER A 341 -24.09 -3.87 -18.95
C SER A 341 -24.35 -4.45 -17.56
N LYS A 342 -23.29 -4.91 -16.88
CA LYS A 342 -23.37 -5.41 -15.49
C LYS A 342 -23.82 -4.32 -14.51
N THR A 343 -23.28 -3.11 -14.65
CA THR A 343 -23.63 -1.95 -13.83
C THR A 343 -25.11 -1.63 -13.97
N ILE A 344 -25.65 -1.66 -15.18
CA ILE A 344 -27.08 -1.42 -15.43
C ILE A 344 -27.95 -2.51 -14.78
N GLN A 345 -27.58 -3.78 -14.95
CA GLN A 345 -28.38 -4.94 -14.53
C GLN A 345 -28.34 -5.21 -13.02
N ASN A 346 -27.18 -5.08 -12.37
CA ASN A 346 -26.94 -5.56 -11.01
C ASN A 346 -26.57 -4.43 -10.03
N TRP A 347 -26.91 -3.17 -10.35
CA TRP A 347 -26.53 -2.01 -9.54
C TRP A 347 -26.94 -2.17 -8.07
N ASP A 348 -28.21 -2.47 -7.79
CA ASP A 348 -28.74 -2.40 -6.43
C ASP A 348 -28.04 -3.40 -5.49
N ALA A 349 -27.76 -4.61 -5.99
CA ALA A 349 -27.01 -5.62 -5.25
C ALA A 349 -25.55 -5.21 -5.02
N ALA A 350 -24.89 -4.66 -6.05
CA ALA A 350 -23.50 -4.17 -5.95
C ALA A 350 -23.40 -2.96 -5.00
N TYR A 351 -24.31 -1.99 -5.13
CA TYR A 351 -24.40 -0.81 -4.29
C TYR A 351 -24.66 -1.19 -2.83
N LYS A 352 -25.57 -2.14 -2.57
CA LYS A 352 -25.80 -2.66 -1.22
C LYS A 352 -24.52 -3.25 -0.61
N LYS A 353 -23.79 -4.07 -1.37
CA LYS A 353 -22.51 -4.64 -0.92
C LYS A 353 -21.47 -3.56 -0.63
N ASN A 354 -21.36 -2.54 -1.50
CA ASN A 354 -20.45 -1.41 -1.28
C ASN A 354 -20.85 -0.61 -0.04
N ARG A 355 -22.16 -0.38 0.18
CA ARG A 355 -22.69 0.30 1.36
C ARG A 355 -22.36 -0.44 2.65
N GLU A 356 -22.49 -1.76 2.67
CA GLU A 356 -22.08 -2.59 3.81
C GLU A 356 -20.57 -2.47 4.09
N LYS A 357 -19.73 -2.48 3.06
CA LYS A 357 -18.29 -2.26 3.20
C LYS A 357 -17.96 -0.85 3.71
N ALA A 358 -18.63 0.17 3.17
CA ALA A 358 -18.43 1.55 3.58
C ALA A 358 -18.82 1.76 5.05
N ILE A 359 -19.96 1.20 5.49
CA ILE A 359 -20.39 1.24 6.90
C ILE A 359 -19.33 0.62 7.80
N ARG A 360 -18.81 -0.56 7.45
CA ARG A 360 -17.72 -1.21 8.20
C ARG A 360 -16.48 -0.32 8.27
N ARG A 361 -16.06 0.26 7.13
CA ARG A 361 -14.91 1.17 7.08
C ARG A 361 -15.10 2.40 7.97
N ILE A 362 -16.27 3.03 7.91
CA ILE A 362 -16.60 4.22 8.72
C ILE A 362 -16.65 3.86 10.22
N ALA A 363 -17.23 2.71 10.57
CA ALA A 363 -17.31 2.25 11.95
C ALA A 363 -15.94 1.99 12.58
N MET A 364 -14.96 1.53 11.78
CA MET A 364 -13.62 1.21 12.25
C MET A 364 -12.60 2.32 12.11
N SER A 365 -12.81 3.27 11.19
CA SER A 365 -11.93 4.42 11.05
C SER A 365 -12.45 5.63 11.83
N THR A 366 -11.86 5.86 12.99
CA THR A 366 -12.12 7.11 13.76
C THR A 366 -11.82 8.38 12.93
N PRO A 367 -10.72 8.44 12.13
CA PRO A 367 -10.49 9.57 11.24
C PRO A 367 -11.60 9.80 10.19
N THR A 368 -12.06 8.75 9.50
CA THR A 368 -13.17 8.88 8.53
C THR A 368 -14.44 9.34 9.21
N PHE A 369 -14.81 8.71 10.34
CA PHE A 369 -16.01 9.05 11.11
C PHE A 369 -16.02 10.54 11.52
N LYS A 370 -14.94 11.00 12.15
CA LYS A 370 -14.81 12.41 12.59
C LYS A 370 -14.81 13.39 11.43
N SER A 371 -14.21 13.04 10.31
CA SER A 371 -14.21 13.88 9.11
C SER A 371 -15.62 14.07 8.56
N MET A 372 -16.43 13.00 8.54
CA MET A 372 -17.84 13.07 8.15
C MET A 372 -18.66 13.91 9.13
N GLU A 373 -18.45 13.74 10.44
CA GLU A 373 -19.10 14.57 11.48
C GLU A 373 -18.82 16.06 11.26
N LEU A 374 -17.56 16.43 11.06
CA LEU A 374 -17.16 17.82 10.81
C LEU A 374 -17.87 18.44 9.59
N ILE A 375 -18.03 17.68 8.50
CA ILE A 375 -18.74 18.15 7.30
C ILE A 375 -20.25 18.33 7.60
N VAL A 376 -20.84 17.38 8.32
CA VAL A 376 -22.25 17.42 8.73
C VAL A 376 -22.54 18.61 9.64
N GLU A 377 -21.64 18.89 10.60
CA GLU A 377 -21.74 20.01 11.53
C GLU A 377 -21.57 21.36 10.83
N ALA A 378 -20.66 21.45 9.86
CA ALA A 378 -20.42 22.68 9.11
C ALA A 378 -21.57 23.01 8.13
N TYR A 379 -22.23 22.00 7.57
CA TYR A 379 -23.24 22.19 6.52
C TYR A 379 -24.57 21.47 6.82
N PRO A 380 -25.20 21.66 8.00
CA PRO A 380 -26.28 20.80 8.49
C PRO A 380 -27.57 20.84 7.65
N ASN A 381 -27.75 21.91 6.87
CA ASN A 381 -28.91 22.14 6.00
C ASN A 381 -28.64 21.78 4.53
N HIS A 382 -27.42 21.35 4.19
CA HIS A 382 -27.08 21.01 2.81
C HIS A 382 -27.67 19.64 2.43
N PRO A 383 -28.36 19.49 1.27
CA PRO A 383 -29.12 18.27 0.95
C PRO A 383 -28.34 16.96 1.07
N LYS A 384 -27.07 16.94 0.63
CA LYS A 384 -26.23 15.72 0.64
C LYS A 384 -25.65 15.35 2.00
N THR A 385 -25.74 16.22 3.01
CA THR A 385 -25.32 15.85 4.38
C THR A 385 -26.25 14.84 5.03
N SER A 386 -27.49 14.70 4.52
CA SER A 386 -28.41 13.64 4.95
C SER A 386 -27.83 12.24 4.74
N ILE A 387 -27.15 12.01 3.61
CA ILE A 387 -26.49 10.73 3.29
C ILE A 387 -25.39 10.44 4.32
N LEU A 388 -24.59 11.45 4.67
CA LEU A 388 -23.53 11.30 5.67
C LEU A 388 -24.10 10.99 7.06
N LYS A 389 -25.18 11.66 7.46
CA LYS A 389 -25.87 11.39 8.74
C LYS A 389 -26.39 9.95 8.81
N GLU A 390 -26.97 9.46 7.72
CA GLU A 390 -27.46 8.07 7.63
C GLU A 390 -26.29 7.07 7.76
N LEU A 391 -25.19 7.30 7.03
CA LEU A 391 -24.00 6.45 7.10
C LEU A 391 -23.36 6.46 8.49
N LEU A 392 -23.27 7.62 9.15
CA LEU A 392 -22.77 7.74 10.52
C LEU A 392 -23.66 6.94 11.50
N THR A 393 -24.98 7.09 11.39
CA THR A 393 -25.94 6.35 12.24
C THR A 393 -25.82 4.84 12.04
N ASP A 394 -25.68 4.39 10.80
CA ASP A 394 -25.51 2.98 10.47
C ASP A 394 -24.16 2.44 10.94
N ALA A 395 -23.10 3.24 10.84
CA ALA A 395 -21.77 2.90 11.36
C ALA A 395 -21.76 2.77 12.89
N GLU A 396 -22.43 3.68 13.61
CA GLU A 396 -22.63 3.55 15.05
C GLU A 396 -23.44 2.31 15.41
N SER A 397 -24.53 2.05 14.68
CA SER A 397 -25.37 0.88 14.87
C SER A 397 -24.60 -0.41 14.62
N PHE A 398 -23.73 -0.42 13.60
CA PHE A 398 -22.84 -1.52 13.29
C PHE A 398 -21.84 -1.75 14.43
N LYS A 399 -21.16 -0.69 14.90
CA LYS A 399 -20.17 -0.75 15.99
C LYS A 399 -20.77 -1.22 17.32
N ASN A 400 -21.99 -0.80 17.60
CA ASN A 400 -22.70 -1.11 18.85
C ASN A 400 -23.56 -2.38 18.75
N LYS A 401 -23.52 -3.09 17.62
CA LYS A 401 -24.26 -4.35 17.46
C LYS A 401 -23.76 -5.34 18.52
N PRO A 402 -24.67 -5.97 19.30
CA PRO A 402 -24.28 -7.00 20.24
C PRO A 402 -23.48 -8.09 19.53
N LYS A 403 -22.27 -8.36 20.02
CA LYS A 403 -21.40 -9.39 19.49
C LYS A 403 -21.82 -10.75 20.06
N THR A 404 -21.96 -11.74 19.19
CA THR A 404 -22.25 -13.12 19.55
C THR A 404 -21.05 -13.73 20.28
N TYR A 405 -19.85 -13.45 19.78
CA TYR A 405 -18.60 -13.95 20.35
C TYR A 405 -18.00 -12.84 21.20
N THR A 406 -18.11 -12.92 22.52
CA THR A 406 -17.62 -11.85 23.42
C THR A 406 -16.20 -12.16 23.90
N LEU A 407 -15.27 -11.22 23.72
CA LEU A 407 -13.86 -11.42 24.06
C LEU A 407 -13.54 -11.16 25.54
N ASP A 408 -14.32 -10.32 26.22
CA ASP A 408 -14.03 -9.85 27.58
C ASP A 408 -14.98 -10.48 28.61
N THR A 409 -15.30 -11.76 28.44
CA THR A 409 -16.03 -12.53 29.44
C THR A 409 -15.09 -13.04 30.52
N ASN A 410 -15.49 -12.92 31.79
CA ASN A 410 -14.82 -13.61 32.89
C ASN A 410 -15.46 -14.99 33.04
N PRO A 411 -14.76 -16.10 32.68
CA PRO A 411 -15.32 -17.43 32.81
C PRO A 411 -15.48 -17.77 34.30
N LYS A 412 -16.59 -18.43 34.64
CA LYS A 412 -16.81 -18.94 36.00
C LYS A 412 -15.95 -20.16 36.25
N THR A 413 -15.79 -21.00 35.23
CA THR A 413 -14.91 -22.16 35.25
C THR A 413 -13.59 -21.85 34.54
N VAL A 414 -12.48 -21.89 35.27
CA VAL A 414 -11.14 -21.59 34.74
C VAL A 414 -10.33 -22.87 34.65
N PHE A 415 -9.95 -23.24 33.43
CA PHE A 415 -8.98 -24.31 33.17
C PHE A 415 -7.55 -23.79 33.37
N LYS A 416 -6.70 -24.59 34.00
CA LYS A 416 -5.25 -24.35 34.14
C LYS A 416 -4.49 -24.74 32.88
N ASP A 417 -4.98 -25.75 32.18
CA ASP A 417 -4.46 -26.24 30.91
C ASP A 417 -5.38 -25.80 29.76
N PHE A 418 -4.89 -24.86 28.95
CA PHE A 418 -5.66 -24.32 27.83
C PHE A 418 -5.90 -25.38 26.74
N HIS A 419 -4.93 -26.26 26.48
CA HIS A 419 -5.09 -27.27 25.43
C HIS A 419 -6.09 -28.35 25.85
N LEU A 420 -6.16 -28.71 27.13
CA LEU A 420 -7.25 -29.56 27.64
C LEU A 420 -8.62 -28.89 27.43
N LYS A 421 -8.70 -27.58 27.69
CA LYS A 421 -9.93 -26.82 27.45
C LYS A 421 -10.35 -26.88 25.97
N LEU A 422 -9.39 -26.80 25.04
CA LEU A 422 -9.69 -26.92 23.60
C LEU A 422 -10.28 -28.29 23.25
N LEU A 423 -9.77 -29.40 23.82
CA LEU A 423 -10.37 -30.72 23.60
C LEU A 423 -11.79 -30.81 24.14
N VAL A 424 -12.06 -30.18 25.29
CA VAL A 424 -13.41 -30.10 25.86
C VAL A 424 -14.33 -29.25 24.99
N ILE A 425 -13.82 -28.16 24.40
CA ILE A 425 -14.54 -27.35 23.42
C ILE A 425 -14.85 -28.19 22.17
N GLU A 426 -13.89 -28.96 21.64
CA GLU A 426 -14.11 -29.87 20.52
C GLU A 426 -15.31 -30.79 20.75
N GLU A 427 -15.26 -31.51 21.87
CA GLU A 427 -16.29 -32.47 22.23
C GLU A 427 -17.66 -31.81 22.43
N LEU A 428 -17.74 -30.71 23.19
CA LEU A 428 -19.03 -30.11 23.56
C LEU A 428 -19.61 -29.18 22.48
N MET A 429 -18.77 -28.43 21.77
CA MET A 429 -19.19 -27.43 20.77
C MET A 429 -19.38 -28.05 19.39
N TYR A 430 -18.45 -28.87 18.93
CA TYR A 430 -18.44 -29.35 17.55
C TYR A 430 -19.00 -30.77 17.43
N LYS A 431 -18.57 -31.72 18.29
CA LYS A 431 -19.07 -33.11 18.23
C LYS A 431 -20.48 -33.26 18.78
N GLN A 432 -20.75 -32.71 19.97
CA GLN A 432 -22.07 -32.81 20.61
C GLN A 432 -23.02 -31.65 20.28
N ALA A 433 -22.51 -30.50 19.81
CA ALA A 433 -23.28 -29.29 19.53
C ALA A 433 -24.15 -28.79 20.71
N VAL A 434 -23.66 -28.96 21.95
CA VAL A 434 -24.35 -28.53 23.18
C VAL A 434 -23.76 -27.26 23.80
N LEU A 435 -22.51 -26.92 23.49
CA LEU A 435 -21.89 -25.65 23.89
C LEU A 435 -22.14 -24.61 22.79
N LEU A 436 -23.07 -23.68 23.06
CA LEU A 436 -23.54 -22.68 22.10
C LEU A 436 -23.11 -21.26 22.51
N PRO A 437 -22.92 -20.34 21.55
CA PRO A 437 -23.00 -20.54 20.10
C PRO A 437 -21.82 -21.36 19.56
N ILE A 438 -22.03 -22.13 18.48
CA ILE A 438 -20.93 -22.79 17.76
C ILE A 438 -20.05 -21.68 17.17
N PHE A 439 -18.76 -21.72 17.52
CA PHE A 439 -17.79 -20.77 17.02
C PHE A 439 -17.49 -21.06 15.55
N ALA A 440 -17.46 -19.99 14.76
CA ALA A 440 -17.09 -20.04 13.34
C ALA A 440 -16.31 -18.78 13.01
N LEU A 441 -15.06 -18.93 12.57
CA LEU A 441 -14.13 -17.85 12.29
C LEU A 441 -14.71 -16.87 11.28
N ASN A 442 -15.39 -17.36 10.24
CA ASN A 442 -16.05 -16.49 9.25
C ASN A 442 -17.08 -15.54 9.90
N LYS A 443 -17.88 -16.04 10.84
CA LYS A 443 -18.85 -15.19 11.57
C LYS A 443 -18.14 -14.28 12.58
N PHE A 444 -17.06 -14.75 13.19
CA PHE A 444 -16.24 -13.94 14.08
C PHE A 444 -15.62 -12.74 13.34
N LYS A 445 -15.03 -12.96 12.17
CA LYS A 445 -14.49 -11.90 11.28
C LYS A 445 -15.54 -10.86 10.91
N GLU A 446 -16.81 -11.27 10.77
CA GLU A 446 -17.90 -10.32 10.52
C GLU A 446 -18.21 -9.39 11.70
N GLU A 447 -17.99 -9.82 12.96
CA GLU A 447 -18.24 -9.05 14.18
C GLU A 447 -17.03 -8.23 14.65
N TYR A 448 -15.84 -8.56 14.16
CA TYR A 448 -14.56 -7.92 14.50
C TYR A 448 -13.78 -7.47 13.25
N PRO A 449 -14.36 -6.64 12.35
CA PRO A 449 -13.72 -6.25 11.10
C PRO A 449 -12.52 -5.30 11.27
N GLU A 450 -12.28 -4.77 12.47
CA GLU A 450 -11.15 -3.91 12.80
C GLU A 450 -9.80 -4.63 12.85
N ARG A 451 -9.79 -5.96 12.69
CA ARG A 451 -8.59 -6.78 12.75
C ARG A 451 -8.35 -7.41 11.39
N ASP A 452 -7.15 -7.20 10.89
CA ASP A 452 -6.66 -8.00 9.78
C ASP A 452 -6.40 -9.42 10.28
N PHE A 453 -6.94 -10.39 9.56
CA PHE A 453 -6.80 -11.82 9.87
C PHE A 453 -6.16 -12.57 8.69
N GLU A 454 -5.46 -11.87 7.78
CA GLU A 454 -5.03 -12.40 6.48
C GLU A 454 -3.62 -13.04 6.45
N GLU A 455 -2.84 -13.03 7.53
CA GLU A 455 -1.54 -13.72 7.58
C GLU A 455 -1.29 -14.41 8.93
N PHE A 456 -1.53 -15.72 9.00
CA PHE A 456 -1.15 -16.52 10.17
C PHE A 456 -0.39 -17.78 9.72
N ASN A 457 0.93 -17.65 9.58
CA ASN A 457 1.87 -18.74 9.25
C ASN A 457 1.93 -19.79 10.39
N GLY A 458 0.89 -20.60 10.58
CA GLY A 458 0.86 -21.65 11.62
C GLY A 458 0.78 -21.11 13.06
N ILE A 459 0.31 -19.87 13.25
CA ILE A 459 0.19 -19.23 14.57
C ILE A 459 -1.30 -19.03 14.93
N ASN A 460 -1.64 -19.25 16.20
CA ASN A 460 -2.98 -18.98 16.73
C ASN A 460 -3.41 -17.53 16.48
N ILE A 461 -4.65 -17.35 16.04
CA ILE A 461 -5.31 -16.04 15.97
C ILE A 461 -5.56 -15.56 17.41
N ALA A 462 -4.87 -14.49 17.84
CA ALA A 462 -4.86 -14.04 19.23
C ALA A 462 -6.25 -13.77 19.81
N GLU A 463 -7.15 -13.18 19.02
CA GLU A 463 -8.53 -12.91 19.44
C GLU A 463 -9.36 -14.20 19.58
N VAL A 464 -9.17 -15.18 18.70
CA VAL A 464 -9.85 -16.48 18.81
C VAL A 464 -9.33 -17.24 20.02
N GLU A 465 -8.02 -17.20 20.24
CA GLU A 465 -7.38 -17.77 21.43
C GLU A 465 -7.95 -17.13 22.70
N LYS A 466 -8.06 -15.79 22.71
CA LYS A 466 -8.67 -15.03 23.82
C LYS A 466 -10.14 -15.43 24.03
N TYR A 467 -10.92 -15.56 22.96
CA TYR A 467 -12.30 -16.05 23.04
C TYR A 467 -12.36 -17.43 23.68
N PHE A 468 -11.60 -18.42 23.20
CA PHE A 468 -11.62 -19.76 23.76
C PHE A 468 -11.10 -19.81 25.20
N LYS A 469 -10.09 -19.01 25.57
CA LYS A 469 -9.64 -18.85 26.96
C LYS A 469 -10.77 -18.33 27.86
N ASN A 470 -11.56 -17.38 27.37
CA ASN A 470 -12.60 -16.69 28.14
C ASN A 470 -14.00 -17.31 28.03
N LEU A 471 -14.19 -18.30 27.15
CA LEU A 471 -15.45 -19.02 26.96
C LEU A 471 -15.84 -19.76 28.25
N ASP A 472 -16.98 -19.39 28.84
CA ASP A 472 -17.50 -20.06 30.03
C ASP A 472 -18.15 -21.39 29.64
N ILE A 473 -17.79 -22.47 30.36
CA ILE A 473 -18.38 -23.78 30.16
C ILE A 473 -19.05 -24.19 31.47
N PRO A 474 -20.39 -24.20 31.54
CA PRO A 474 -21.12 -24.59 32.74
C PRO A 474 -20.80 -26.02 33.16
N ALA A 475 -20.75 -26.27 34.48
CA ALA A 475 -20.48 -27.60 35.04
C ALA A 475 -21.42 -28.69 34.49
N GLU A 476 -22.67 -28.35 34.17
CA GLU A 476 -23.63 -29.26 33.56
C GLU A 476 -23.22 -29.74 32.16
N LEU A 477 -22.53 -28.89 31.38
CA LEU A 477 -21.98 -29.27 30.08
C LEU A 477 -20.66 -30.02 30.23
N LEU A 478 -19.80 -29.61 31.16
CA LEU A 478 -18.56 -30.32 31.47
C LEU A 478 -18.81 -31.78 31.87
N ALA A 479 -19.89 -32.03 32.61
CA ALA A 479 -20.32 -33.39 32.96
C ALA A 479 -20.75 -34.24 31.75
N LYS A 480 -20.91 -33.67 30.55
CA LYS A 480 -21.22 -34.41 29.31
C LYS A 480 -19.98 -34.83 28.54
N ALA A 481 -18.81 -34.28 28.87
CA ALA A 481 -17.54 -34.69 28.25
C ALA A 481 -17.14 -36.07 28.81
N THR A 482 -17.39 -37.12 28.02
CA THR A 482 -17.09 -38.51 28.42
C THR A 482 -15.89 -39.11 27.68
N SER A 483 -15.58 -38.56 26.51
CA SER A 483 -14.44 -38.88 25.67
C SER A 483 -13.81 -37.57 25.20
N LEU A 484 -12.49 -37.50 25.18
CA LEU A 484 -11.75 -36.42 24.53
C LEU A 484 -10.82 -37.02 23.48
N TYR A 485 -10.58 -36.29 22.41
CA TYR A 485 -9.72 -36.71 21.31
C TYR A 485 -8.72 -35.60 21.01
N GLN A 486 -7.44 -35.96 21.02
CA GLN A 486 -6.34 -35.10 20.61
C GLN A 486 -5.89 -35.52 19.21
N ALA A 487 -6.00 -34.61 18.25
CA ALA A 487 -5.40 -34.79 16.93
C ALA A 487 -3.87 -34.79 17.01
N SER A 488 -3.24 -35.71 16.28
CA SER A 488 -1.79 -35.71 16.07
C SER A 488 -1.36 -35.50 14.62
N ASP A 489 -2.31 -35.48 13.66
CA ASP A 489 -2.03 -35.27 12.24
C ASP A 489 -3.05 -34.34 11.53
N LEU A 490 -2.80 -34.06 10.25
CA LEU A 490 -3.62 -33.18 9.39
C LEU A 490 -4.97 -33.82 8.99
N TYR A 491 -5.09 -35.15 9.08
CA TYR A 491 -6.29 -35.89 8.68
C TYR A 491 -7.27 -36.09 9.84
N SER A 492 -6.88 -35.74 11.06
CA SER A 492 -7.75 -35.70 12.23
C SER A 492 -8.82 -34.60 12.09
N ASP A 493 -10.11 -34.98 12.07
CA ASP A 493 -11.25 -34.04 12.03
C ASP A 493 -11.38 -33.27 13.37
N VAL A 494 -10.63 -32.18 13.56
CA VAL A 494 -10.68 -31.34 14.78
C VAL A 494 -10.93 -29.88 14.44
N GLU A 495 -12.15 -29.41 14.74
CA GLU A 495 -12.62 -28.12 14.24
C GLU A 495 -12.08 -26.93 15.02
N PHE A 496 -11.86 -27.04 16.33
CA PHE A 496 -11.25 -25.92 17.05
C PHE A 496 -9.90 -25.51 16.47
N ALA A 497 -9.13 -26.46 15.93
CA ALA A 497 -7.79 -26.22 15.40
C ALA A 497 -7.89 -25.37 14.12
N HIS A 498 -8.76 -25.74 13.18
CA HIS A 498 -9.00 -24.98 11.95
C HIS A 498 -9.58 -23.58 12.22
N GLU A 499 -10.33 -23.42 13.30
CA GLU A 499 -10.91 -22.12 13.67
C GLU A 499 -9.92 -21.21 14.42
N LEU A 500 -8.97 -21.80 15.18
CA LEU A 500 -7.95 -21.10 15.96
C LEU A 500 -6.69 -20.79 15.14
N CYS A 501 -6.28 -21.73 14.29
CA CYS A 501 -5.08 -21.68 13.46
C CYS A 501 -5.40 -22.36 12.10
N PRO A 502 -5.95 -21.62 11.13
CA PRO A 502 -6.43 -22.18 9.86
C PRO A 502 -5.37 -22.96 9.06
N ASP A 503 -4.11 -22.55 9.18
CA ASP A 503 -2.97 -23.15 8.48
C ASP A 503 -2.20 -24.18 9.33
N TRP A 504 -2.77 -24.65 10.44
CA TRP A 504 -2.12 -25.64 11.32
C TRP A 504 -1.94 -26.98 10.60
N ASP A 505 -0.69 -27.41 10.44
CA ASP A 505 -0.28 -28.68 9.84
C ASP A 505 0.82 -29.35 10.68
N PRO A 506 0.46 -30.17 11.69
CA PRO A 506 1.45 -30.90 12.48
C PRO A 506 2.25 -31.91 11.64
N GLY A 507 1.71 -32.36 10.50
CA GLY A 507 2.40 -33.23 9.54
C GLY A 507 3.53 -32.52 8.77
N ALA A 508 3.47 -31.19 8.68
CA ALA A 508 4.51 -30.34 8.09
C ALA A 508 5.50 -29.76 9.13
N GLY A 509 5.35 -30.12 10.41
CA GLY A 509 6.27 -29.73 11.49
C GLY A 509 5.72 -28.72 12.48
N ASP A 510 4.43 -28.36 12.42
CA ASP A 510 3.81 -27.50 13.44
C ASP A 510 3.70 -28.22 14.78
N GLU A 511 3.74 -27.46 15.88
CA GLU A 511 3.56 -28.04 17.20
C GLU A 511 2.11 -28.52 17.42
N VAL A 512 1.96 -29.71 18.00
CA VAL A 512 0.66 -30.18 18.48
C VAL A 512 0.19 -29.38 19.70
N PHE A 513 -1.12 -29.32 19.93
CA PHE A 513 -1.70 -28.70 21.13
C PHE A 513 -1.43 -29.54 22.39
N LYS A 514 -0.21 -29.45 22.93
CA LYS A 514 0.30 -30.31 24.02
C LYS A 514 -0.48 -30.17 25.33
N ILE A 515 -0.99 -31.29 25.83
CA ILE A 515 -1.59 -31.44 27.15
C ILE A 515 -0.47 -31.57 28.19
N THR A 516 -0.50 -30.71 29.21
CA THR A 516 0.56 -30.61 30.22
C THR A 516 0.13 -31.13 31.59
N ASN A 517 1.07 -31.19 32.53
CA ASN A 517 0.79 -31.54 33.93
C ASN A 517 -0.22 -30.60 34.63
N LYS A 518 -0.52 -29.42 34.05
CA LYS A 518 -1.57 -28.51 34.57
C LYS A 518 -2.95 -29.16 34.50
N THR A 519 -3.15 -30.09 33.56
CA THR A 519 -4.38 -30.87 33.40
C THR A 519 -4.80 -31.61 34.66
N ILE A 520 -3.84 -32.01 35.51
CA ILE A 520 -4.13 -32.71 36.77
C ILE A 520 -5.10 -31.89 37.65
N ASP A 521 -4.92 -30.57 37.68
CA ASP A 521 -5.77 -29.67 38.46
C ASP A 521 -7.17 -29.51 37.84
N ASP A 522 -7.29 -29.69 36.53
CA ASP A 522 -8.53 -29.53 35.77
C ASP A 522 -9.38 -30.80 35.72
N LEU A 523 -8.84 -31.97 36.08
CA LEU A 523 -9.60 -33.23 36.04
C LEU A 523 -10.88 -33.14 36.88
N GLU A 524 -10.87 -32.40 38.01
CA GLU A 524 -12.06 -32.20 38.85
C GLU A 524 -13.22 -31.55 38.11
N LEU A 525 -12.95 -30.79 37.04
CA LEU A 525 -13.95 -30.15 36.20
C LEU A 525 -14.72 -31.15 35.33
N LEU A 526 -14.17 -32.35 35.10
CA LEU A 526 -14.68 -33.35 34.14
C LEU A 526 -15.08 -34.65 34.87
N PRO A 527 -16.16 -34.64 35.68
CA PRO A 527 -16.49 -35.74 36.59
C PRO A 527 -16.87 -37.05 35.90
N ASN A 528 -17.26 -36.99 34.63
CA ASN A 528 -17.72 -38.15 33.85
C ASN A 528 -16.77 -38.52 32.71
N LEU A 529 -15.55 -37.97 32.69
CA LEU A 529 -14.54 -38.32 31.70
C LEU A 529 -14.13 -39.79 31.89
N LYS A 530 -14.22 -40.57 30.83
CA LYS A 530 -13.90 -42.01 30.85
C LYS A 530 -12.73 -42.36 29.96
N LYS A 531 -12.49 -41.59 28.90
CA LYS A 531 -11.42 -41.89 27.96
C LYS A 531 -10.82 -40.65 27.31
N ILE A 532 -9.53 -40.73 26.98
CA ILE A 532 -8.82 -39.78 26.13
C ILE A 532 -8.09 -40.58 25.05
N ILE A 533 -8.24 -40.15 23.81
CA ILE A 533 -7.63 -40.77 22.62
C ILE A 533 -6.56 -39.81 22.08
N GLY A 534 -5.39 -40.33 21.70
CA GLY A 534 -4.33 -39.55 21.02
C GLY A 534 -3.40 -38.76 21.95
N ILE A 535 -3.43 -39.01 23.26
CA ILE A 535 -2.65 -38.23 24.24
C ILE A 535 -1.12 -38.42 24.11
N GLU A 536 -0.68 -39.50 23.47
CA GLU A 536 0.73 -39.79 23.17
C GLU A 536 1.41 -38.66 22.39
N ALA A 537 0.67 -37.90 21.58
CA ALA A 537 1.16 -36.72 20.88
C ALA A 537 1.66 -35.63 21.84
N SER A 538 1.16 -35.60 23.08
CA SER A 538 1.60 -34.68 24.13
C SER A 538 2.84 -35.14 24.89
N GLU A 539 3.37 -36.34 24.64
CA GLU A 539 4.44 -36.97 25.42
C GLU A 539 4.18 -36.89 26.95
N PRO A 540 3.04 -37.41 27.44
CA PRO A 540 2.57 -37.15 28.79
C PRO A 540 3.53 -37.72 29.84
N SER A 541 3.80 -36.93 30.89
CA SER A 541 4.67 -37.40 31.98
C SER A 541 4.02 -38.55 32.76
N GLU A 542 4.83 -39.42 33.40
CA GLU A 542 4.31 -40.49 34.27
C GLU A 542 3.34 -39.99 35.35
N LYS A 543 3.55 -38.75 35.82
CA LYS A 543 2.68 -38.13 36.82
C LYS A 543 1.27 -37.90 36.25
N LEU A 544 1.18 -37.45 35.00
CA LEU A 544 -0.09 -37.18 34.33
C LEU A 544 -0.81 -38.50 34.00
N ILE A 545 -0.07 -39.51 33.50
CA ILE A 545 -0.61 -40.85 33.24
C ILE A 545 -1.22 -41.44 34.52
N LYS A 546 -0.49 -41.44 35.64
CA LYS A 546 -0.98 -41.93 36.93
C LYS A 546 -2.22 -41.17 37.43
N ALA A 547 -2.32 -39.87 37.13
CA ALA A 547 -3.49 -39.08 37.51
C ALA A 547 -4.75 -39.51 36.74
N PHE A 548 -4.63 -39.79 35.45
CA PHE A 548 -5.72 -40.36 34.64
C PHE A 548 -6.14 -41.76 35.12
N GLU A 549 -5.16 -42.65 35.34
CA GLU A 549 -5.42 -44.00 35.84
C GLU A 549 -6.14 -43.99 37.19
N THR A 550 -5.73 -43.12 38.11
CA THR A 550 -6.36 -42.97 39.44
C THR A 550 -7.81 -42.52 39.34
N ARG A 551 -8.15 -41.74 38.29
CA ARG A 551 -9.52 -41.32 37.98
C ARG A 551 -10.31 -42.37 37.18
N GLY A 552 -9.69 -43.47 36.78
CA GLY A 552 -10.31 -44.49 35.92
C GLY A 552 -10.51 -44.03 34.48
N VAL A 553 -9.72 -43.05 34.01
CA VAL A 553 -9.73 -42.59 32.62
C VAL A 553 -8.83 -43.51 31.80
N VAL A 554 -9.39 -44.12 30.76
CA VAL A 554 -8.66 -44.97 29.80
C VAL A 554 -7.92 -44.09 28.80
N LEU A 555 -6.66 -44.41 28.50
CA LEU A 555 -5.87 -43.75 27.47
C LEU A 555 -5.76 -44.70 26.27
N GLU A 556 -6.22 -44.27 25.11
CA GLU A 556 -6.16 -45.00 23.83
C GLU A 556 -5.23 -44.23 22.88
N THR A 557 -4.46 -44.93 22.04
CA THR A 557 -3.70 -44.26 20.98
C THR A 557 -4.61 -43.92 19.81
N GLU A 558 -4.20 -42.97 18.97
CA GLU A 558 -4.97 -42.59 17.78
C GLU A 558 -5.09 -43.75 16.75
N ASP A 559 -4.12 -44.66 16.74
CA ASP A 559 -4.06 -45.82 15.84
C ASP A 559 -4.81 -47.08 16.35
N ASP A 560 -5.35 -47.06 17.58
CA ASP A 560 -6.09 -48.17 18.23
C ASP A 560 -7.60 -48.10 17.93
#